data_AF-A0A963T701-F1
#
_entry.id   AF-A0A963T701-F1
#
_cell.length_a   1.000
_cell.length_b   1.000
_cell.length_c   1.000
_cell.angle_alpha   90.00
_cell.angle_beta   90.00
_cell.angle_gamma   90.00
#
_symmetry.space_group_name_H-M   'P 1'
#
loop_
_entity.id
_entity.type
_entity.pdbx_description
1 polymer ?
#
loop_
_entity_poly.entity_id
_entity_poly.type
_entity_poly.pdbx_seq_one_letter_code
_entity_poly.pdbx_strand_id
1 'polypeptide(L)'
;ADHPEIFGNVFVSMYTLFQVMTLEGWAEIASDVAVTHPRSWIFFLTFVLIATFTMLNLFVAIVVKTVEDEEDPKFEMLKSQNETILAELSELRKDLSERR
;
A
#
# COMPACT_ATOMS: atom_id res chain seq x y z
N ALA A 1 -2.77 26.52 -25.37
CA ALA A 1 -2.42 26.08 -24.01
C ALA A 1 -1.13 26.80 -23.64
N ASP A 2 -1.05 27.39 -22.46
CA ASP A 2 0.08 28.26 -22.09
C ASP A 2 1.38 27.50 -21.83
N HIS A 3 1.33 26.16 -21.81
CA HIS A 3 2.46 25.26 -21.57
C HIS A 3 2.42 24.04 -22.52
N PRO A 4 2.71 24.22 -23.82
CA PRO A 4 2.59 23.15 -24.82
C PRO A 4 3.62 22.01 -24.64
N GLU A 5 4.78 22.29 -24.06
CA GLU A 5 5.84 21.32 -23.77
C GLU A 5 5.47 20.30 -22.69
N ILE A 6 4.63 20.67 -21.72
CA ILE A 6 4.22 19.80 -20.61
C ILE A 6 2.73 19.42 -20.64
N PHE A 7 1.88 20.19 -21.33
CA PHE A 7 0.43 19.94 -21.43
C PHE A 7 -0.15 20.09 -22.85
N GLY A 8 0.68 19.98 -23.90
CA GLY A 8 0.23 20.23 -25.29
C GLY A 8 -0.72 19.19 -25.88
N ASN A 9 -0.67 17.94 -25.40
CA ASN A 9 -1.61 16.88 -25.77
C ASN A 9 -1.72 15.84 -24.65
N VAL A 10 -2.67 14.91 -24.77
CA VAL A 10 -2.95 13.91 -23.73
C VAL A 10 -1.72 13.08 -23.35
N PHE A 11 -0.94 12.60 -24.33
CA PHE A 11 0.24 11.78 -24.04
C PHE A 11 1.34 12.56 -23.32
N VAL A 12 1.58 13.81 -23.75
CA VAL A 12 2.55 14.70 -23.11
C VAL A 12 2.10 15.01 -21.67
N SER A 13 0.83 15.35 -21.47
CA SER A 13 0.26 15.57 -20.14
C SER A 13 0.38 14.34 -19.25
N MET A 14 0.11 13.14 -19.79
CA MET A 14 0.26 11.89 -19.06
C MET A 14 1.71 11.63 -18.64
N TYR A 15 2.67 11.88 -19.53
CA TYR A 15 4.10 11.76 -19.22
C TYR A 15 4.50 12.74 -18.11
N THR A 16 4.11 14.01 -18.22
CA THR A 16 4.36 15.02 -17.18
C THR A 16 3.76 14.60 -15.83
N LEU A 17 2.50 14.14 -15.80
CA LEU A 17 1.85 13.72 -14.55
C LEU A 17 2.46 12.44 -13.97
N PHE A 18 2.95 11.54 -14.82
CA PHE A 18 3.74 10.39 -14.37
C PHE A 18 5.06 10.82 -13.72
N GLN A 19 5.77 11.77 -14.33
CA GLN A 19 6.99 12.35 -13.74
C GLN A 19 6.71 13.06 -12.39
N VAL A 20 5.60 13.81 -12.30
CA VAL A 20 5.17 14.42 -11.04
C VAL A 20 4.84 13.35 -9.98
N MET A 21 4.24 12.22 -10.38
CA MET A 21 3.92 11.10 -9.49
C MET A 21 5.18 10.48 -8.87
N THR A 22 6.31 10.45 -9.58
CA THR A 22 7.60 9.95 -9.06
C THR A 22 8.36 10.98 -8.23
N LEU A 23 7.78 12.17 -8.00
CA LEU A 23 8.41 13.32 -7.32
C LEU A 23 9.64 13.88 -8.05
N GLU A 24 9.77 13.60 -9.34
CA GLU A 24 10.91 14.07 -10.14
C GLU A 24 10.57 15.42 -10.78
N GLY A 25 11.36 16.47 -10.50
CA GLY A 25 11.19 17.80 -11.12
C GLY A 25 9.84 18.48 -10.86
N TRP A 26 8.97 17.94 -9.99
CA TRP A 26 7.60 18.43 -9.82
C TRP A 26 7.53 19.88 -9.33
N ALA A 27 8.48 20.31 -8.49
CA ALA A 27 8.52 21.66 -7.95
C ALA A 27 8.90 22.69 -9.03
N GLU A 28 9.78 22.31 -9.96
CA GLU A 28 10.16 23.13 -11.11
C GLU A 28 8.96 23.29 -12.06
N ILE A 29 8.30 22.19 -12.41
CA ILE A 29 7.07 22.20 -13.22
C ILE A 29 5.98 23.06 -12.56
N ALA A 30 5.77 22.90 -11.24
CA ALA A 30 4.78 23.68 -10.51
C ALA A 30 5.12 25.18 -10.50
N SER A 31 6.40 25.53 -10.35
CA SER A 31 6.90 26.90 -10.40
C SER A 31 6.73 27.54 -11.77
N ASP A 32 7.04 26.81 -12.84
CA ASP A 32 6.88 27.29 -14.22
C ASP A 32 5.42 27.58 -14.55
N VAL A 33 4.51 26.68 -14.13
CA VAL A 33 3.07 26.92 -14.27
C VAL A 33 2.61 28.09 -13.40
N ALA A 34 3.20 28.28 -12.20
CA ALA A 34 2.83 29.35 -11.29
C ALA A 34 3.07 30.76 -11.86
N VAL A 35 3.98 30.92 -12.83
CA VAL A 35 4.22 32.20 -13.54
C VAL A 35 2.94 32.72 -14.22
N THR A 36 2.15 31.82 -14.79
CA THR A 36 0.87 32.15 -15.47
C THR A 36 -0.34 31.90 -14.57
N HIS A 37 -0.25 30.90 -13.69
CA HIS A 37 -1.32 30.45 -12.81
C HIS A 37 -0.84 30.37 -11.36
N PRO A 38 -0.81 31.48 -10.59
CA PRO A 38 -0.20 31.53 -9.26
C PRO A 38 -0.76 30.54 -8.21
N ARG A 39 -1.96 29.99 -8.45
CA ARG A 39 -2.62 29.00 -7.57
C ARG A 39 -2.45 27.55 -8.05
N SER A 40 -1.64 27.31 -9.08
CA SER A 40 -1.37 25.96 -9.62
C SER A 40 -0.74 25.03 -8.59
N TRP A 41 0.01 25.56 -7.62
CA TRP A 41 0.62 24.78 -6.54
C TRP A 41 -0.39 23.89 -5.79
N ILE A 42 -1.66 24.32 -5.67
CA ILE A 42 -2.71 23.53 -5.02
C ILE A 42 -2.98 22.24 -5.81
N PHE A 43 -3.01 22.31 -7.14
CA PHE A 43 -3.21 21.15 -8.00
C PHE A 43 -2.05 20.15 -7.84
N PHE A 44 -0.81 20.63 -7.99
CA PHE A 44 0.36 19.76 -7.89
C PHE A 44 0.52 19.15 -6.50
N LEU A 45 0.32 19.94 -5.43
CA LEU A 45 0.39 19.45 -4.05
C LEU A 45 -0.69 18.37 -3.81
N THR A 46 -1.93 18.63 -4.22
CA THR A 46 -3.04 17.67 -4.01
C THR A 46 -2.83 16.40 -4.83
N PHE A 47 -2.36 16.51 -6.07
CA PHE A 47 -2.02 15.37 -6.92
C PHE A 47 -0.90 14.53 -6.31
N VAL A 48 0.19 15.16 -5.85
CA VAL A 48 1.31 14.48 -5.19
C VAL A 48 0.84 13.77 -3.92
N LEU A 49 0.03 14.40 -3.07
CA LEU A 49 -0.50 13.78 -1.85
C LEU A 49 -1.35 12.54 -2.17
N ILE A 50 -2.27 12.65 -3.13
CA ILE A 50 -3.13 11.52 -3.53
C ILE A 50 -2.30 10.41 -4.16
N ALA A 51 -1.38 10.75 -5.07
CA ALA A 51 -0.57 9.78 -5.80
C ALA A 51 0.38 9.03 -4.86
N THR A 52 1.07 9.74 -3.96
CA THR A 52 1.95 9.14 -2.95
C THR A 52 1.17 8.28 -1.96
N PHE A 53 0.03 8.75 -1.46
CA PHE A 53 -0.84 7.94 -0.59
C PHE A 53 -1.34 6.68 -1.28
N THR A 54 -1.76 6.79 -2.55
CA THR A 54 -2.22 5.65 -3.35
C THR A 54 -1.08 4.66 -3.59
N MET A 55 0.12 5.12 -3.94
CA MET A 55 1.31 4.28 -4.11
C MET A 55 1.69 3.58 -2.81
N LEU A 56 1.69 4.30 -1.68
CA LEU A 56 1.98 3.71 -0.37
C LEU A 56 0.95 2.65 0.01
N ASN A 57 -0.35 2.92 -0.20
CA ASN A 57 -1.39 1.94 0.10
C ASN A 57 -1.29 0.70 -0.80
N LEU A 58 -0.95 0.88 -2.08
CA LEU A 58 -0.69 -0.23 -2.99
C LEU A 58 0.53 -1.05 -2.53
N PHE A 59 1.60 -0.37 -2.14
CA PHE A 59 2.80 -1.02 -1.62
C PHE A 59 2.51 -1.81 -0.34
N VAL A 60 1.80 -1.21 0.62
CA VAL A 60 1.35 -1.90 1.84
C VAL A 60 0.49 -3.11 1.50
N ALA A 61 -0.48 -2.98 0.59
CA ALA A 61 -1.32 -4.10 0.17
C ALA A 61 -0.50 -5.24 -0.44
N ILE A 62 0.49 -4.93 -1.28
CA ILE A 62 1.40 -5.93 -1.87
C ILE A 62 2.25 -6.61 -0.80
N VAL A 63 2.82 -5.84 0.13
CA VAL A 63 3.63 -6.37 1.24
C VAL A 63 2.79 -7.26 2.16
N VAL A 64 1.61 -6.80 2.58
CA VAL A 64 0.68 -7.59 3.40
C VAL A 64 0.32 -8.88 2.69
N LYS A 65 -0.04 -8.83 1.41
CA LYS A 65 -0.32 -10.04 0.64
C LYS A 65 0.88 -10.99 0.58
N THR A 66 2.09 -10.47 0.40
CA THR A 66 3.31 -11.29 0.36
C THR A 66 3.57 -11.94 1.72
N VAL A 67 3.36 -11.21 2.82
CA VAL A 67 3.48 -11.74 4.18
C VAL A 67 2.40 -12.76 4.49
N GLU A 68 1.15 -12.55 4.06
CA GLU A 68 0.05 -13.52 4.21
C GLU A 68 0.27 -14.77 3.36
N ASP A 69 0.78 -14.64 2.14
CA ASP A 69 1.18 -15.77 1.30
C ASP A 69 2.39 -16.53 1.92
N GLU A 70 3.21 -15.84 2.73
CA GLU A 70 4.30 -16.42 3.54
C GLU A 70 3.87 -16.82 4.96
N GLU A 71 2.67 -16.43 5.44
CA GLU A 71 2.05 -16.93 6.68
C GLU A 71 1.68 -18.39 6.40
N ASP A 72 2.72 -19.18 6.58
CA ASP A 72 2.92 -20.57 6.34
C ASP A 72 1.62 -21.34 6.65
N PRO A 73 1.11 -22.23 5.77
CA PRO A 73 0.09 -23.20 6.16
C PRO A 73 0.48 -23.95 7.46
N LYS A 74 1.76 -23.96 7.85
CA LYS A 74 2.17 -24.35 9.21
C LYS A 74 1.53 -23.56 10.34
N PHE A 75 1.22 -22.27 10.24
CA PHE A 75 0.61 -21.51 11.34
C PHE A 75 -0.82 -22.00 11.61
N GLU A 76 -1.61 -22.26 10.56
CA GLU A 76 -2.91 -22.93 10.70
C GLU A 76 -2.75 -24.38 11.19
N MET A 77 -1.77 -25.12 10.67
CA MET A 77 -1.53 -26.51 11.07
C MET A 77 -1.04 -26.62 12.54
N LEU A 78 -0.19 -25.70 13.00
CA LEU A 78 0.28 -25.60 14.39
C LEU A 78 -0.86 -25.23 15.34
N LYS A 79 -1.76 -24.34 14.90
CA LYS A 79 -2.95 -23.98 15.67
C LYS A 79 -3.88 -25.19 15.83
N SER A 80 -4.13 -25.92 14.75
CA SER A 80 -4.89 -27.19 14.74
C SER A 80 -4.25 -28.27 15.65
N GLN A 81 -2.92 -28.44 15.59
CA GLN A 81 -2.21 -29.40 16.44
C GLN A 81 -2.32 -29.03 17.92
N ASN A 82 -2.14 -27.76 18.26
CA ASN A 82 -2.29 -27.29 19.63
C ASN A 82 -3.71 -27.52 20.17
N GLU A 83 -4.75 -27.26 19.37
CA GLU A 83 -6.14 -27.54 19.76
C GLU A 83 -6.37 -29.04 20.02
N THR A 84 -5.80 -29.92 19.19
CA THR A 84 -5.89 -31.38 19.37
C THR A 84 -5.18 -31.84 20.64
N ILE A 85 -3.96 -31.37 20.87
CA ILE A 85 -3.17 -31.70 22.07
C ILE A 85 -3.89 -31.23 23.34
N LEU A 86 -4.49 -30.03 23.32
CA LEU A 86 -5.25 -29.51 24.45
C LEU A 86 -6.50 -30.35 24.74
N ALA A 87 -7.18 -30.82 23.70
CA ALA A 87 -8.31 -31.73 23.84
C ALA A 87 -7.87 -33.05 24.49
N GLU A 88 -6.80 -33.69 24.01
CA GLU A 88 -6.26 -34.93 24.58
C GLU A 88 -5.81 -34.76 26.03
N LEU A 89 -5.14 -33.65 26.37
CA LEU A 89 -4.73 -33.34 27.74
C LEU A 89 -5.94 -33.18 28.68
N SER A 90 -7.02 -32.59 28.19
CA SER A 90 -8.26 -32.43 28.96
C SER A 90 -8.93 -33.76 29.25
N GLU A 91 -8.90 -34.68 28.29
CA GLU A 91 -9.48 -36.02 28.40
C GLU A 91 -8.65 -36.90 29.33
N LEU A 92 -7.32 -36.92 29.18
CA LEU A 92 -6.41 -37.63 30.09
C LEU A 92 -6.51 -37.14 31.54
N ARG A 93 -6.65 -35.83 31.75
CA ARG A 93 -6.88 -35.28 33.10
C ARG A 93 -8.18 -35.78 33.71
N LYS A 94 -9.22 -35.94 32.90
CA LYS A 94 -10.51 -36.45 33.35
C LYS A 94 -10.41 -37.92 33.74
N ASP A 95 -9.80 -38.75 32.90
CA ASP A 95 -9.56 -40.18 33.16
C ASP A 95 -8.75 -40.43 34.44
N LEU A 96 -7.70 -39.63 34.68
CA LEU A 96 -6.91 -39.71 35.91
C LEU A 96 -7.70 -39.30 37.16
N SER A 97 -8.68 -38.39 37.03
CA SER A 97 -9.55 -37.99 38.12
C SER A 97 -10.62 -39.02 38.45
N GLU A 98 -11.06 -39.82 37.46
CA GLU A 98 -12.04 -40.89 37.65
C GLU A 98 -11.42 -42.17 38.21
N ARG A 99 -10.10 -42.38 38.01
CA ARG A 99 -9.36 -43.53 38.54
C ARG A 99 -8.79 -43.34 39.95
N ARG A 100 -9.03 -42.19 40.58
CA ARG A 100 -8.55 -41.83 41.92
C ARG A 100 -9.70 -41.78 42.92
#